data_AF-A0A3N9NWS5-F1
#
_entry.id   AF-A0A3N9NWS5-F1
#
_cell.length_a   1.000
_cell.length_b   1.000
_cell.length_c   1.000
_cell.angle_alpha   90.00
_cell.angle_beta   90.00
_cell.angle_gamma   90.00
#
_symmetry.space_group_name_H-M   'P 1'
#
loop_
_entity.id
_entity.type
_entity.pdbx_description
1 polymer ?
#
loop_
_entity_poly.entity_id
_entity_poly.type
_entity_poly.pdbx_seq_one_letter_code
_entity_poly.pdbx_strand_id
1 'polypeptide(L)'
;MHVCKSAEFERLARDNMDALYTRAMRIARTAPQAEALVQSTFSHAYSRFDSYDYSIGFRDWLFKILEMKSLKKNGERMQRSK
;
A
#
# COMPACT_ATOMS: atom_id res chain seq x y z
N MET A 1 -16.32 16.11 -18.88
CA MET A 1 -14.92 15.81 -18.53
C MET A 1 -14.93 14.58 -17.65
N HIS A 2 -14.61 13.41 -18.19
CA HIS A 2 -14.39 12.22 -17.35
C HIS A 2 -13.01 12.38 -16.72
N VAL A 3 -12.95 12.78 -15.46
CA VAL A 3 -11.71 12.70 -14.70
C VAL A 3 -11.34 11.22 -14.69
N CYS A 4 -10.23 10.87 -15.33
CA CYS A 4 -9.75 9.50 -15.32
C CYS A 4 -9.45 9.14 -13.86
N LYS A 5 -10.13 8.12 -13.33
CA LYS A 5 -9.95 7.62 -11.95
C LYS A 5 -8.47 7.37 -11.63
N SER A 6 -7.70 6.95 -12.63
CA SER A 6 -6.24 6.80 -12.55
C SER A 6 -5.51 8.10 -12.22
N ALA A 7 -5.90 9.25 -12.80
CA ALA A 7 -5.27 10.54 -12.51
C ALA A 7 -5.57 11.03 -11.08
N GLU A 8 -6.77 10.76 -10.58
CA GLU A 8 -7.13 11.07 -9.19
C GLU A 8 -6.34 10.20 -8.21
N PHE A 9 -6.26 8.89 -8.48
CA PHE A 9 -5.44 7.97 -7.71
C PHE A 9 -3.97 8.40 -7.70
N GLU A 10 -3.39 8.75 -8.85
CA GLU A 10 -1.99 9.19 -8.94
C GLU A 10 -1.71 10.43 -8.08
N ARG A 11 -2.63 11.40 -8.07
CA ARG A 11 -2.51 12.60 -7.23
C ARG A 11 -2.55 12.23 -5.74
N LEU A 12 -3.56 11.47 -5.33
CA LEU A 12 -3.69 11.02 -3.94
C LEU A 12 -2.52 10.13 -3.49
N ALA A 13 -2.03 9.26 -4.37
CA ALA A 13 -0.89 8.38 -4.15
C ALA A 13 0.39 9.19 -3.96
N ARG A 14 0.65 10.17 -4.82
CA ARG A 14 1.82 11.05 -4.73
C ARG A 14 1.87 11.77 -3.38
N ASP A 15 0.75 12.34 -2.94
CA ASP A 15 0.66 13.07 -1.67
C ASP A 15 0.86 12.18 -0.44
N ASN A 16 0.65 10.87 -0.56
CA ASN A 16 0.75 9.92 0.55
C ASN A 16 1.93 8.93 0.42
N MET A 17 2.73 9.03 -0.63
CA MET A 17 3.82 8.09 -0.93
C MET A 17 4.89 8.10 0.16
N ASP A 18 5.34 9.28 0.59
CA ASP A 18 6.37 9.41 1.63
C ASP A 18 5.90 8.88 2.99
N ALA A 19 4.64 9.15 3.34
CA ALA A 19 4.04 8.66 4.57
C ALA A 19 3.92 7.12 4.57
N LEU A 20 3.51 6.55 3.43
CA LEU A 20 3.41 5.10 3.25
C LEU A 20 4.78 4.43 3.31
N TYR A 21 5.79 5.02 2.67
CA TYR A 21 7.16 4.53 2.70
C TYR A 21 7.74 4.56 4.11
N THR A 22 7.55 5.66 4.84
CA THR A 22 7.98 5.77 6.24
C THR A 22 7.36 4.69 7.13
N ARG A 23 6.06 4.41 6.94
CA ARG A 23 5.37 3.34 7.67
C ARG A 23 5.88 1.95 7.25
N ALA A 24 6.06 1.71 5.96
CA ALA A 24 6.58 0.45 5.41
C ALA A 24 8.01 0.15 5.90
N MET A 25 8.87 1.17 6.01
CA MET A 25 10.23 1.05 6.56
C MET A 25 10.24 0.52 7.99
N ARG A 26 9.30 0.95 8.84
CA ARG A 26 9.18 0.46 10.23
C ARG A 26 8.84 -1.04 10.29
N ILE A 27 8.09 -1.54 9.31
CA ILE A 27 7.69 -2.96 9.22
C ILE A 27 8.83 -3.78 8.60
N ALA A 28 9.35 -3.33 7.46
CA ALA A 28 10.26 -4.08 6.61
C ALA A 28 11.69 -4.13 7.13
N ARG A 29 12.12 -3.12 7.93
CA ARG A 29 13.47 -2.95 8.51
C ARG A 29 14.61 -2.81 7.50
N THR A 30 14.38 -3.05 6.21
CA THR A 30 15.35 -2.83 5.12
C THR A 30 14.69 -2.10 3.94
N ALA A 31 15.45 -1.24 3.27
CA ALA A 31 14.95 -0.45 2.13
C ALA A 31 14.37 -1.31 0.99
N PRO A 32 15.03 -2.39 0.52
CA PRO A 32 14.49 -3.22 -0.57
C PRO A 32 13.16 -3.89 -0.20
N GLN A 33 13.00 -4.25 1.08
CA GLN A 33 11.77 -4.86 1.54
C GLN A 33 10.64 -3.85 1.73
N ALA A 34 10.96 -2.60 2.08
CA ALA A 34 10.00 -1.52 2.19
C ALA A 34 9.48 -1.11 0.80
N GLU A 35 10.37 -0.96 -0.18
CA GLU A 35 10.02 -0.66 -1.56
C GLU A 35 9.10 -1.73 -2.14
N ALA A 36 9.46 -3.01 -2.01
CA ALA A 36 8.62 -4.11 -2.48
C ALA A 36 7.24 -4.12 -1.81
N LEU A 37 7.17 -3.77 -0.52
CA LEU A 37 5.93 -3.71 0.25
C LEU A 37 5.05 -2.53 -0.22
N VAL A 38 5.63 -1.34 -0.39
CA VAL A 38 4.96 -0.14 -0.91
C VAL A 38 4.41 -0.42 -2.31
N GLN A 39 5.21 -1.00 -3.19
CA GLN A 39 4.80 -1.34 -4.56
C GLN A 39 3.61 -2.29 -4.56
N SER A 40 3.70 -3.37 -3.78
CA SER A 40 2.62 -4.35 -3.64
C SER A 40 1.33 -3.73 -3.08
N THR A 41 1.45 -2.75 -2.18
CA THR A 41 0.31 -2.01 -1.62
C THR A 41 -0.35 -1.14 -2.68
N PHE A 42 0.43 -0.37 -3.44
CA PHE A 42 -0.12 0.49 -4.50
C PHE A 42 -0.78 -0.32 -5.62
N SER A 43 -0.17 -1.42 -6.07
CA SER A 43 -0.82 -2.29 -7.07
C SER A 43 -2.15 -2.83 -6.58
N HIS A 44 -2.22 -3.25 -5.31
CA HIS A 44 -3.45 -3.78 -4.71
C HIS A 44 -4.51 -2.69 -4.50
N ALA A 45 -4.08 -1.48 -4.12
CA ALA A 45 -4.93 -0.32 -3.98
C ALA A 45 -5.50 0.10 -5.34
N TYR A 46 -4.68 0.16 -6.40
CA TYR A 46 -5.11 0.52 -7.74
C TYR A 46 -6.21 -0.43 -8.25
N SER A 47 -6.06 -1.74 -8.07
CA SER A 47 -7.09 -2.72 -8.45
C SER A 47 -8.41 -2.59 -7.65
N ARG A 48 -8.38 -1.95 -6.48
CA ARG A 48 -9.55 -1.76 -5.60
C ARG A 48 -10.06 -0.33 -5.56
N PHE A 49 -9.44 0.56 -6.33
CA PHE A 49 -9.77 1.97 -6.32
C PHE A 49 -11.21 2.25 -6.77
N ASP A 50 -11.76 1.40 -7.65
CA ASP A 50 -13.16 1.47 -8.08
C ASP A 50 -14.17 1.29 -6.93
N SER A 51 -13.79 0.63 -5.84
CA SER A 51 -14.64 0.43 -4.66
C SER A 51 -14.14 1.21 -3.44
N TYR A 52 -13.25 2.17 -3.63
CA TYR A 52 -12.74 3.00 -2.55
C TYR A 52 -13.82 4.00 -2.10
N ASP A 53 -14.08 4.01 -0.80
CA ASP A 53 -14.99 4.95 -0.16
C ASP A 53 -14.22 6.20 0.28
N TYR A 54 -14.62 7.36 -0.23
CA TYR A 54 -13.95 8.63 0.06
C TYR A 54 -14.11 9.09 1.53
N SER A 55 -15.01 8.50 2.31
CA SER A 55 -15.26 8.87 3.71
C SER A 55 -14.14 8.46 4.68
N ILE A 56 -13.40 7.39 4.37
CA ILE A 56 -12.40 6.79 5.29
C ILE A 56 -11.02 7.45 5.19
N GLY A 57 -10.80 8.35 4.23
CA GLY A 57 -9.51 8.97 3.99
C GLY A 57 -8.51 8.04 3.29
N PHE A 58 -7.83 8.57 2.28
CA PHE A 58 -7.01 7.73 1.38
C PHE A 58 -5.80 7.14 2.10
N ARG A 59 -5.24 7.88 3.07
CA ARG A 59 -4.12 7.46 3.89
C ARG A 59 -4.45 6.25 4.76
N ASP A 60 -5.54 6.32 5.51
CA ASP A 60 -5.98 5.24 6.40
C ASP A 60 -6.33 3.98 5.60
N TRP A 61 -6.92 4.15 4.42
CA TRP A 61 -7.17 3.05 3.50
C TRP A 61 -5.88 2.39 3.00
N LEU A 62 -4.88 3.18 2.59
CA LEU A 62 -3.56 2.65 2.21
C LEU A 62 -2.86 1.92 3.36
N PHE A 63 -2.96 2.45 4.59
CA PHE A 63 -2.36 1.82 5.76
C PHE A 63 -3.01 0.46 6.08
N LYS A 64 -4.33 0.33 5.95
CA LYS A 64 -5.02 -0.97 6.10
C LYS A 64 -4.51 -2.00 5.09
N ILE A 65 -4.32 -1.60 3.82
CA ILE A 65 -3.78 -2.50 2.79
C ILE A 65 -2.33 -2.88 3.10
N LEU A 66 -1.52 -1.91 3.54
CA LEU A 66 -0.13 -2.13 3.94
C LEU A 66 -0.02 -3.14 5.08
N GLU A 67 -0.87 -3.01 6.11
CA GLU A 67 -0.89 -3.91 7.25
C GLU A 67 -1.33 -5.32 6.85
N MET A 68 -2.37 -5.45 6.02
CA MET A 68 -2.78 -6.72 5.43
C MET A 68 -1.63 -7.40 4.66
N LYS A 69 -0.84 -6.64 3.89
CA LYS A 69 0.32 -7.17 3.15
C LYS A 69 1.45 -7.59 4.10
N SER A 70 1.70 -6.82 5.16
CA SER A 70 2.76 -7.13 6.12
C SER A 70 2.52 -8.45 6.86
N LEU A 71 1.26 -8.75 7.19
CA LEU A 71 0.86 -10.00 7.85
C LEU A 71 1.12 -11.22 6.96
N LYS A 72 0.77 -11.13 5.66
CA LYS A 72 1.04 -12.22 4.71
C LYS A 72 2.53 -12.55 4.61
N LYS A 73 3.38 -11.52 4.51
CA LYS A 73 4.84 -11.68 4.40
C LYS A 73 5.47 -12.38 5.62
N ASN A 74 4.95 -12.12 6.82
CA ASN A 74 5.43 -12.79 8.04
C ASN A 74 5.05 -14.28 8.09
N GLY A 75 3.89 -14.67 7.54
CA GLY A 75 3.49 -16.07 7.43
C GLY A 75 4.33 -16.88 6.43
N GLU A 76 4.86 -16.24 5.38
CA GLU A 76 5.69 -16.89 4.35
C GLU A 76 7.12 -17.18 4.83
N ARG A 77 7.69 -16.34 5.71
CA ARG A 77 9.00 -16.59 6.31
C ARG A 77 9.04 -17.85 7.17
N MET A 78 7.90 -18.25 7.75
CA MET A 78 7.80 -19.42 8.62
C MET A 78 7.65 -20.73 7.83
N GLN A 79 7.26 -20.68 6.56
CA GLN A 79 7.07 -21.86 5.72
C GLN A 79 8.34 -22.28 4.94
N ARG A 80 9.34 -21.39 4.80
CA ARG A 80 10.63 -21.71 4.17
C ARG A 80 11.63 -22.46 5.07
N SER A 81 11.25 -22.77 6.31
CA SER A 81 12.04 -23.57 7.25
C SER A 81 11.53 -25.00 7.43
N LYS A 82 10.84 -25.57 6.43
CA LYS A 82 10.58 -27.01 6.35
C LYS A 82 11.33 -27.62 5.18
#